data_AF-A0A4V2Z9T0-F1
#
_entry.id   AF-A0A4V2Z9T0-F1
#
_cell.length_a   1.000
_cell.length_b   1.000
_cell.length_c   1.000
_cell.angle_alpha   90.00
_cell.angle_beta   90.00
_cell.angle_gamma   90.00
#
_symmetry.space_group_name_H-M   'P 1'
#
loop_
_entity.id
_entity.type
_entity.pdbx_description
1 polymer ?
#
loop_
_entity_poly.entity_id
_entity_poly.type
_entity_poly.pdbx_seq_one_letter_code
_entity_poly.pdbx_strand_id
1 'polypeptide(L)'
;MKTKRLTDLTEQELIIEQKKRKSISTSYSFIMGMMIGITVYGFIKNGLSFFSLLPIIFLPIFIMNWNNYKEVKNEIKSRNIT
;
A
#
# COMPACT_ATOMS: atom_id res chain seq x y z
N MET A 1 -16.44 5.29 14.27
CA MET A 1 -16.76 4.76 12.93
C MET A 1 -16.99 3.27 13.05
N LYS A 2 -18.13 2.73 12.61
CA LYS A 2 -18.35 1.27 12.58
C LYS A 2 -17.34 0.68 11.60
N THR A 3 -16.36 -0.07 12.10
CA THR A 3 -15.41 -0.82 11.27
C THR A 3 -16.19 -1.96 10.62
N LYS A 4 -16.89 -1.68 9.50
CA LYS A 4 -17.50 -2.74 8.68
C LYS A 4 -16.37 -3.70 8.32
N ARG A 5 -16.49 -4.95 8.73
CA ARG A 5 -15.50 -5.97 8.37
C ARG A 5 -15.63 -6.19 6.87
N LEU A 6 -14.56 -6.61 6.20
CA LEU A 6 -14.63 -6.98 4.77
C LEU A 6 -15.74 -8.01 4.51
N THR A 7 -16.06 -8.82 5.52
CA THR A 7 -17.15 -9.78 5.50
C THR A 7 -18.55 -9.17 5.38
N ASP A 8 -18.72 -7.93 5.85
CA ASP A 8 -20.01 -7.24 5.93
C ASP A 8 -20.33 -6.43 4.66
N LEU A 9 -19.39 -6.38 3.71
CA LEU A 9 -19.56 -5.68 2.44
C LEU A 9 -20.28 -6.58 1.43
N THR A 10 -21.19 -5.99 0.66
CA THR A 10 -21.80 -6.62 -0.51
C THR A 10 -20.77 -6.79 -1.63
N GLU A 11 -21.02 -7.69 -2.59
CA GLU A 11 -20.09 -7.98 -3.69
C GLU A 11 -19.68 -6.72 -4.48
N GLN A 12 -20.64 -5.83 -4.74
CA GLN A 12 -20.40 -4.56 -5.44
C GLN A 12 -19.54 -3.60 -4.62
N GLU A 13 -19.79 -3.49 -3.31
CA GLU A 13 -18.97 -2.67 -2.40
C GLU A 13 -17.54 -3.23 -2.30
N LEU A 14 -17.36 -4.56 -2.33
CA LEU A 14 -16.07 -5.23 -2.31
C LEU A 14 -15.23 -4.94 -3.56
N ILE A 15 -15.84 -4.93 -4.74
CA ILE A 15 -15.17 -4.60 -6.01
C ILE A 15 -14.74 -3.13 -6.04
N ILE A 16 -15.60 -2.20 -5.57
CA ILE A 16 -15.26 -0.77 -5.47
C ILE A 16 -14.10 -0.56 -4.50
N GLU A 17 -14.13 -1.21 -3.33
CA GLU A 17 -13.08 -1.14 -2.33
C GLU A 17 -11.75 -1.73 -2.86
N GLN A 18 -11.79 -2.82 -3.62
CA GLN A 18 -10.62 -3.39 -4.29
C GLN A 18 -9.99 -2.40 -5.27
N LYS A 19 -10.80 -1.77 -6.13
CA LYS A 19 -10.32 -0.80 -7.13
C LYS A 19 -9.69 0.42 -6.47
N LYS A 20 -10.30 0.91 -5.39
CA LYS A 20 -9.76 1.99 -4.55
C LYS A 20 -8.42 1.61 -3.93
N ARG A 21 -8.35 0.45 -3.27
CA ARG A 21 -7.10 -0.03 -2.64
C ARG A 21 -6.00 -0.30 -3.66
N LYS A 22 -6.34 -0.82 -4.85
CA LYS A 22 -5.39 -0.99 -5.95
C LYS A 22 -4.81 0.35 -6.41
N SER A 23 -5.65 1.36 -6.59
CA SER A 23 -5.21 2.71 -6.96
C SER A 23 -4.27 3.32 -5.91
N ILE A 24 -4.62 3.21 -4.62
CA ILE A 24 -3.78 3.67 -3.51
C ILE A 24 -2.43 2.92 -3.50
N SER A 25 -2.45 1.59 -3.69
CA SER A 25 -1.24 0.78 -3.74
C SER A 25 -0.32 1.20 -4.90
N THR A 26 -0.87 1.50 -6.08
CA THR A 26 -0.08 1.97 -7.22
C THR A 26 0.57 3.33 -6.94
N SER A 27 -0.19 4.29 -6.40
CA SER A 27 0.36 5.60 -6.03
C SER A 27 1.43 5.49 -4.95
N TYR A 28 1.23 4.65 -3.93
CA TYR A 28 2.24 4.38 -2.91
C TYR A 28 3.50 3.78 -3.50
N SER A 29 3.41 2.81 -4.42
CA SER A 29 4.57 2.24 -5.10
C SER A 29 5.35 3.27 -5.91
N PHE A 30 4.66 4.18 -6.60
CA PHE A 30 5.31 5.26 -7.35
C PHE A 30 6.07 6.23 -6.42
N ILE A 31 5.42 6.70 -5.36
CA ILE A 31 6.04 7.58 -4.36
C ILE A 31 7.24 6.90 -3.70
N MET A 32 7.11 5.62 -3.35
CA MET A 32 8.18 4.86 -2.73
C MET A 32 9.38 4.70 -3.68
N GLY A 33 9.14 4.45 -4.98
CA GLY A 33 10.19 4.41 -5.99
C GLY A 33 10.94 5.74 -6.12
N MET A 34 10.21 6.86 -6.15
CA MET A 34 10.80 8.21 -6.17
C MET A 34 11.60 8.51 -4.89
N MET A 35 11.09 8.13 -3.72
CA MET A 35 11.79 8.26 -2.44
C MET A 35 13.12 7.48 -2.44
N ILE A 36 13.13 6.25 -2.96
CA ILE A 36 14.34 5.45 -3.07
C ILE A 36 15.33 6.12 -4.04
N GLY A 37 14.87 6.60 -5.20
CA GLY A 37 15.73 7.27 -6.17
C GLY A 37 16.43 8.52 -5.59
N ILE A 38 15.67 9.38 -4.93
CA ILE A 38 16.21 10.58 -4.26
C ILE A 38 17.14 10.19 -3.10
N THR A 39 16.78 9.15 -2.35
CA THR A 39 17.61 8.63 -1.26
C THR A 39 18.97 8.14 -1.76
N VAL A 40 19.00 7.33 -2.82
CA VAL A 40 20.25 6.80 -3.39
C VAL A 40 21.10 7.93 -3.96
N TYR A 41 20.50 8.85 -4.72
CA TYR A 41 21.21 10.01 -5.26
C TYR A 41 21.79 10.91 -4.16
N GLY A 42 20.99 11.22 -3.14
CA GLY A 42 21.41 12.00 -1.97
C GLY A 42 22.49 11.31 -1.17
N PHE A 43 22.41 9.98 -1.01
CA PHE A 43 23.41 9.19 -0.29
C PHE A 43 24.78 9.23 -0.97
N ILE A 44 24.81 9.12 -2.31
CA ILE A 44 26.06 9.19 -3.09
C ILE A 44 26.69 10.59 -2.97
N LYS A 45 25.89 11.65 -3.00
CA LYS A 45 26.40 13.03 -3.05
C LYS A 45 26.75 13.61 -1.68
N ASN A 46 25.93 13.35 -0.66
CA ASN A 46 25.98 14.01 0.64
C ASN A 46 26.17 13.01 1.81
N GLY A 47 26.29 11.72 1.53
CA GLY A 47 26.33 10.67 2.55
C GLY A 47 24.97 10.41 3.21
N LEU A 48 24.99 9.75 4.36
CA LEU A 48 23.80 9.34 5.10
C LEU A 48 23.08 10.59 5.64
N SER A 49 21.88 10.87 5.12
CA SER A 49 21.09 12.06 5.44
C SER A 49 19.76 11.66 6.06
N PHE A 50 19.09 12.56 6.77
CA PHE A 50 17.77 12.28 7.35
C PHE A 50 16.77 11.76 6.29
N PHE A 51 16.85 12.26 5.06
CA PHE A 51 16.02 11.81 3.95
C PHE A 51 16.26 10.35 3.55
N SER A 52 17.47 9.81 3.76
CA SER A 52 17.77 8.40 3.45
C SER A 52 17.17 7.43 4.47
N LEU A 53 16.72 7.93 5.63
CA LEU A 53 16.01 7.14 6.64
C LEU A 53 14.50 7.09 6.38
N LEU A 54 13.95 8.03 5.61
CA LEU A 54 12.51 8.07 5.31
C LEU A 54 12.00 6.75 4.71
N PRO A 55 12.63 6.13 3.70
CA PRO A 55 12.15 4.85 3.16
C PRO A 55 12.05 3.76 4.22
N ILE A 56 12.97 3.74 5.17
CA ILE A 56 13.02 2.76 6.27
C ILE A 56 11.90 3.02 7.28
N ILE A 57 11.66 4.29 7.62
CA ILE A 57 10.60 4.71 8.55
C ILE A 57 9.20 4.39 7.97
N PHE A 58 9.01 4.57 6.66
CA PHE A 58 7.72 4.31 6.00
C PHE A 58 7.52 2.84 5.58
N LEU A 59 8.54 2.00 5.68
CA LEU A 59 8.48 0.57 5.34
C LEU A 59 7.36 -0.21 6.07
N PRO A 60 7.18 -0.10 7.40
CA PRO A 60 6.09 -0.83 8.09
C PRO A 60 4.70 -0.41 7.62
N ILE A 61 4.51 0.87 7.32
CA ILE A 61 3.24 1.41 6.79
C ILE A 61 2.96 0.84 5.39
N PHE A 62 4.00 0.74 4.55
CA PHE A 62 3.89 0.11 3.24
C PHE A 62 3.50 -1.37 3.35
N ILE A 63 4.14 -2.13 4.24
CA ILE A 63 3.82 -3.55 4.49
C ILE A 63 2.37 -3.71 4.96
N MET A 64 1.90 -2.84 5.86
CA MET A 64 0.52 -2.87 6.35
C MET A 64 -0.49 -2.61 5.22
N ASN A 65 -0.23 -1.63 4.35
CA ASN A 65 -1.08 -1.36 3.19
C ASN A 65 -1.09 -2.52 2.19
N TRP A 66 0.06 -3.16 1.97
CA TRP A 66 0.17 -4.34 1.11
C TRP A 66 -0.64 -5.53 1.63
N ASN A 67 -0.55 -5.81 2.93
CA ASN A 67 -1.34 -6.85 3.58
C ASN A 67 -2.84 -6.54 3.51
N ASN A 68 -3.24 -5.30 3.78
CA ASN A 68 -4.63 -4.85 3.65
C ASN A 68 -5.20 -5.03 2.23
N TYR A 69 -4.39 -4.84 1.18
CA TYR A 69 -4.80 -5.12 -0.20
C TYR A 69 -4.93 -6.63 -0.46
N LYS A 70 -4.01 -7.42 0.09
CA LYS A 70 -4.03 -8.88 -0.03
C LYS A 70 -5.24 -9.50 0.68
N GLU A 71 -5.63 -8.97 1.85
CA GLU A 71 -6.84 -9.39 2.56
C GLU A 71 -8.11 -9.18 1.73
N VAL A 72 -8.29 -8.00 1.12
CA VAL A 72 -9.43 -7.76 0.21
C VAL A 72 -9.41 -8.73 -0.97
N LYS A 73 -8.24 -8.97 -1.56
CA LYS A 73 -8.11 -9.92 -2.67
C LYS A 73 -8.42 -11.36 -2.25
N ASN A 74 -8.05 -11.75 -1.03
CA ASN A 74 -8.34 -13.07 -0.48
C ASN A 74 -9.84 -13.23 -0.20
N GLU A 75 -10.52 -12.20 0.30
CA GLU A 75 -11.96 -12.21 0.54
C GLU A 75 -12.77 -12.27 -0.76
N ILE A 76 -12.30 -11.61 -1.83
CA ILE A 76 -12.90 -11.73 -3.17
C ILE A 76 -12.75 -13.17 -3.70
N LYS A 77 -11.56 -13.77 -3.51
CA LYS A 77 -11.29 -15.16 -3.90
C LYS A 77 -12.09 -16.18 -3.10
N SER A 78 -12.20 -16.01 -1.78
CA SER A 78 -12.95 -16.94 -0.91
C SER A 78 -14.43 -16.99 -1.28
N ARG A 79 -14.96 -15.91 -1.83
CA ARG A 79 -16.34 -15.80 -2.31
C ARG A 79 -16.54 -16.19 -3.78
N ASN A 80 -15.49 -16.64 -4.50
CA ASN A 80 -15.54 -16.93 -5.93
C ASN A 80 -16.06 -15.78 -6.81
N ILE A 81 -15.92 -14.53 -6.35
CA ILE A 81 -16.29 -13.35 -7.14
C ILE A 81 -15.11 -13.09 -8.09
N THR A 82 -15.06 -13.84 -9.19
CA THR A 82 -14.02 -13.69 -10.23
C THR A 82 -14.57 -12.98 -11.45
#